data_AF-A0AAN7ZX06-F1
#
_entry.id   AF-A0AAN7ZX06-F1
#
_cell.length_a   1.000
_cell.length_b   1.000
_cell.length_c   1.000
_cell.angle_alpha   90.00
_cell.angle_beta   90.00
_cell.angle_gamma   90.00
#
_symmetry.space_group_name_H-M   'P 1'
#
loop_
_entity.id
_entity.type
_entity.pdbx_description
1 polymer ?
#
loop_
_entity_poly.entity_id
_entity_poly.type
_entity_poly.pdbx_seq_one_letter_code
_entity_poly.pdbx_strand_id
1 'polypeptide(L)'
;MKASITSTSTSTTPSRSYKDLITDALIELKGGRKGTSRIALKKFVKESNPNLSSNSNFDHFFNLAIKKGVTDGIFEQPKGPSGTIKLVKKPASSDTSSSKKKKSTTSSSFSSSSSSSSSSSPSSSTPKSTKKVSKKTTTKTTIVKAPKKITKKTSTSSTSSSSSYKTMVIKGVISLNNGKGSSRVALKKFVKDLYIKNSGGKEPPSNFDYNFNKTIKKAIDDGYLSQPKGPSGLVKILKKGKTFVSAA
;
A
#
# COMPACT_ATOMS: atom_id res chain seq x y z
N MET A 1 21.72 -55.38 13.72
CA MET A 1 21.46 -54.73 12.42
C MET A 1 21.90 -53.27 12.46
N LYS A 2 22.80 -52.83 11.57
CA LYS A 2 23.12 -51.40 11.36
C LYS A 2 22.43 -50.96 10.07
N ALA A 3 21.54 -49.97 10.14
CA ALA A 3 20.88 -49.41 8.96
C ALA A 3 21.72 -48.26 8.39
N SER A 4 22.15 -48.38 7.13
CA SER A 4 22.87 -47.33 6.42
C SER A 4 21.89 -46.29 5.88
N ILE A 5 21.96 -45.05 6.39
CA ILE A 5 21.18 -43.93 5.85
C ILE A 5 21.89 -43.40 4.60
N THR A 6 21.47 -43.87 3.43
CA THR A 6 22.02 -43.42 2.14
C THR A 6 21.67 -41.96 1.88
N SER A 7 22.67 -41.07 1.95
CA SER A 7 22.53 -39.65 1.65
C SER A 7 22.33 -39.42 0.15
N THR A 8 21.08 -39.19 -0.27
CA THR A 8 20.74 -38.87 -1.66
C THR A 8 21.18 -37.46 -2.04
N SER A 9 22.40 -37.35 -2.55
CA SER A 9 22.97 -36.11 -3.09
C SER A 9 22.30 -35.71 -4.41
N THR A 10 21.17 -35.01 -4.33
CA THR A 10 20.55 -34.38 -5.51
C THR A 10 21.48 -33.32 -6.10
N SER A 11 21.58 -33.28 -7.43
CA SER A 11 22.52 -32.45 -8.20
C SER A 11 22.38 -30.96 -7.86
N THR A 12 23.31 -30.48 -7.02
CA THR A 12 23.32 -29.10 -6.53
C THR A 12 23.85 -28.17 -7.62
N THR A 13 22.97 -27.77 -8.53
CA THR A 13 23.14 -26.49 -9.24
C THR A 13 23.19 -25.39 -8.18
N PRO A 14 24.25 -24.55 -8.14
CA PRO A 14 24.40 -23.56 -7.08
C PRO A 14 23.27 -22.55 -7.18
N SER A 15 22.43 -22.48 -6.14
CA SER A 15 21.29 -21.57 -6.08
C SER A 15 21.79 -20.12 -6.01
N ARG A 16 21.99 -19.49 -7.18
CA ARG A 16 22.45 -18.10 -7.29
C ARG A 16 21.54 -17.20 -6.47
N SER A 17 22.14 -16.30 -5.69
CA SER A 17 21.35 -15.40 -4.87
C SER A 17 20.61 -14.38 -5.74
N TYR A 18 19.53 -13.84 -5.21
CA TYR A 18 18.80 -12.74 -5.85
C TYR A 18 19.67 -11.49 -6.08
N LYS A 19 20.88 -11.36 -5.48
CA LYS A 19 21.82 -10.29 -5.85
C LYS A 19 22.52 -10.63 -7.16
N ASP A 20 23.01 -11.85 -7.29
CA ASP A 20 23.82 -12.32 -8.41
C ASP A 20 22.99 -12.35 -9.70
N LEU A 21 21.75 -12.84 -9.61
CA LEU A 21 20.78 -12.78 -10.70
C LEU A 21 20.51 -11.34 -11.19
N ILE A 22 20.68 -10.33 -10.33
CA ILE A 22 20.47 -8.92 -10.67
C ILE A 22 21.77 -8.26 -11.18
N THR A 23 22.95 -8.70 -10.74
CA THR A 23 24.22 -8.30 -11.39
C THR A 23 24.30 -8.87 -12.81
N ASP A 24 23.95 -10.14 -12.99
CA ASP A 24 23.91 -10.81 -14.29
C ASP A 24 22.97 -10.06 -15.25
N ALA A 25 21.73 -9.80 -14.81
CA ALA A 25 20.75 -9.03 -15.57
C ALA A 25 21.21 -7.59 -15.89
N LEU A 26 21.94 -6.92 -14.99
CA LEU A 26 22.50 -5.58 -15.24
C LEU A 26 23.64 -5.59 -16.26
N ILE A 27 24.38 -6.69 -16.37
CA ILE A 27 25.43 -6.89 -17.39
C ILE A 27 24.77 -7.18 -18.75
N GLU A 28 23.86 -8.15 -18.81
CA GLU A 28 23.31 -8.66 -20.07
C GLU A 28 22.36 -7.66 -20.77
N LEU A 29 21.52 -6.95 -20.01
CA LEU A 29 20.69 -5.84 -20.53
C LEU A 29 21.51 -4.59 -20.90
N LYS A 30 22.84 -4.71 -21.01
CA LYS A 30 23.84 -3.64 -21.26
C LYS A 30 23.67 -2.45 -20.31
N GLY A 31 23.16 -2.74 -19.11
CA GLY A 31 22.70 -1.78 -18.13
C GLY A 31 23.82 -1.15 -17.31
N GLY A 32 24.88 -1.90 -17.00
CA GLY A 32 25.90 -1.58 -15.97
C GLY A 32 26.15 -0.09 -15.68
N ARG A 33 26.58 0.70 -16.69
CA ARG A 33 26.89 2.13 -16.53
C ARG A 33 25.67 3.08 -16.57
N LYS A 34 24.64 2.78 -17.37
CA LYS A 34 23.46 3.65 -17.57
C LYS A 34 22.35 3.40 -16.53
N GLY A 35 22.26 2.16 -16.06
CA GLY A 35 21.27 1.62 -15.16
C GLY A 35 20.04 1.08 -15.90
N THR A 36 19.48 -0.02 -15.41
CA THR A 36 18.27 -0.66 -15.96
C THR A 36 17.08 -0.41 -15.04
N SER A 37 15.86 -0.34 -15.59
CA SER A 37 14.64 -0.19 -14.77
C SER A 37 14.35 -1.46 -13.97
N ARG A 38 13.77 -1.32 -12.76
CA ARG A 38 13.33 -2.46 -11.95
C ARG A 38 12.38 -3.39 -12.70
N ILE A 39 11.57 -2.85 -13.61
CA ILE A 39 10.57 -3.61 -14.38
C ILE A 39 11.27 -4.50 -15.41
N ALA A 40 12.27 -3.99 -16.14
CA ALA A 40 13.03 -4.78 -17.10
C ALA A 40 13.90 -5.84 -16.40
N LEU A 41 14.58 -5.50 -15.29
CA LEU A 41 15.31 -6.46 -14.46
C LEU A 41 14.39 -7.56 -13.91
N LYS A 42 13.18 -7.21 -13.45
CA LYS A 42 12.20 -8.17 -12.94
C LYS A 42 11.72 -9.12 -14.03
N LYS A 43 11.48 -8.63 -15.26
CA LYS A 43 11.12 -9.45 -16.42
C LYS A 43 12.24 -10.43 -16.76
N PHE A 44 13.42 -9.91 -17.05
CA PHE A 44 14.58 -10.70 -17.44
C PHE A 44 14.91 -11.81 -16.42
N VAL A 45 14.98 -11.49 -15.12
CA VAL A 45 15.30 -12.51 -14.11
C VAL A 45 14.25 -13.63 -14.05
N LYS A 46 12.97 -13.35 -14.40
CA LYS A 46 11.93 -14.39 -14.53
C LYS A 46 12.03 -15.18 -15.84
N GLU A 47 12.41 -14.53 -16.93
CA GLU A 47 12.60 -15.12 -18.25
C GLU A 47 13.80 -16.08 -18.26
N SER A 48 14.95 -15.66 -17.70
CA SER A 48 16.15 -16.51 -17.55
C SER A 48 16.02 -17.58 -16.46
N ASN A 49 15.04 -17.46 -15.54
CA ASN A 49 14.86 -18.40 -14.42
C ASN A 49 13.37 -18.76 -14.22
N PRO A 50 12.80 -19.69 -15.02
CA PRO A 50 11.39 -20.05 -14.93
C PRO A 50 10.99 -20.55 -13.52
N ASN A 51 11.89 -21.27 -12.84
CA ASN A 51 11.72 -21.74 -11.45
C ASN A 51 11.44 -20.61 -10.44
N LEU A 52 11.97 -19.41 -10.71
CA LEU A 52 11.78 -18.21 -9.89
C LEU A 52 10.54 -17.42 -10.31
N SER A 53 10.10 -17.53 -11.57
CA SER A 53 8.92 -16.84 -12.11
C SER A 53 7.62 -17.24 -11.39
N SER A 54 7.47 -18.53 -11.10
CA SER A 54 6.31 -19.13 -10.41
C SER A 54 6.24 -18.83 -8.90
N ASN A 55 7.29 -18.28 -8.30
CA ASN A 55 7.33 -18.04 -6.86
C ASN A 55 6.58 -16.75 -6.49
N SER A 56 5.47 -16.88 -5.76
CA SER A 56 4.67 -15.73 -5.27
C SER A 56 5.50 -14.71 -4.46
N ASN A 57 6.54 -15.16 -3.76
CA ASN A 57 7.42 -14.31 -2.96
C ASN A 57 8.58 -13.68 -3.76
N PHE A 58 8.71 -13.97 -5.06
CA PHE A 58 9.79 -13.45 -5.92
C PHE A 58 9.95 -11.94 -5.81
N ASP A 59 8.84 -11.20 -5.89
CA ASP A 59 8.81 -9.74 -5.79
C ASP A 59 9.30 -9.22 -4.42
N HIS A 60 9.08 -9.98 -3.33
CA HIS A 60 9.59 -9.63 -2.02
C HIS A 60 11.11 -9.83 -1.96
N PHE A 61 11.60 -11.01 -2.36
CA PHE A 61 13.02 -11.35 -2.32
C PHE A 61 13.86 -10.49 -3.28
N PHE A 62 13.37 -10.23 -4.49
CA PHE A 62 13.97 -9.29 -5.46
C PHE A 62 14.12 -7.89 -4.85
N ASN A 63 13.06 -7.36 -4.22
CA ASN A 63 13.12 -6.05 -3.58
C ASN A 63 14.04 -6.02 -2.34
N LEU A 64 14.10 -7.11 -1.56
CA LEU A 64 15.00 -7.24 -0.41
C LEU A 64 16.48 -7.34 -0.86
N ALA A 65 16.77 -8.13 -1.89
CA ALA A 65 18.11 -8.29 -2.43
C ALA A 65 18.67 -6.97 -2.99
N ILE A 66 17.85 -6.19 -3.67
CA ILE A 66 18.24 -4.85 -4.15
C ILE A 66 18.48 -3.89 -2.97
N LYS A 67 17.64 -3.92 -1.92
CA LYS A 67 17.89 -3.10 -0.71
C LYS A 67 19.25 -3.44 -0.08
N LYS A 68 19.55 -4.74 0.06
CA LYS A 68 20.85 -5.21 0.56
C LYS A 68 22.00 -4.79 -0.38
N GLY A 69 21.88 -5.02 -1.69
CA GLY A 69 22.92 -4.61 -2.63
C GLY A 69 23.19 -3.09 -2.67
N VAL A 70 22.22 -2.25 -2.30
CA VAL A 70 22.45 -0.81 -2.09
C VAL A 70 23.17 -0.52 -0.77
N THR A 71 22.81 -1.19 0.34
CA THR A 71 23.55 -1.02 1.62
C THR A 71 24.98 -1.55 1.53
N ASP A 72 25.21 -2.57 0.70
CA ASP A 72 26.51 -3.21 0.49
C ASP A 72 27.41 -2.46 -0.52
N GLY A 73 26.91 -1.36 -1.12
CA GLY A 73 27.63 -0.57 -2.12
C GLY A 73 27.81 -1.25 -3.48
N ILE A 74 27.02 -2.29 -3.79
CA ILE A 74 27.05 -3.04 -5.06
C ILE A 74 26.11 -2.40 -6.09
N PHE A 75 24.99 -1.84 -5.63
CA PHE A 75 23.97 -1.20 -6.46
C PHE A 75 23.77 0.27 -6.09
N GLU A 76 23.46 1.10 -7.07
CA GLU A 76 23.09 2.51 -6.88
C GLU A 76 21.67 2.77 -7.40
N GLN A 77 20.94 3.68 -6.75
CA GLN A 77 19.60 4.12 -7.14
C GLN A 77 19.55 5.65 -7.28
N PRO A 78 20.11 6.23 -8.35
CA PRO A 78 20.16 7.70 -8.55
C PRO A 78 18.77 8.37 -8.67
N LYS A 79 17.70 7.56 -8.76
CA LYS A 79 16.29 8.00 -8.83
C LYS A 79 15.44 7.37 -7.70
N GLY A 80 16.08 6.98 -6.60
CA GLY A 80 15.43 6.40 -5.42
C GLY A 80 14.82 5.00 -5.63
N PRO A 81 13.99 4.52 -4.69
CA PRO A 81 13.59 3.11 -4.59
C PRO A 81 12.80 2.57 -5.80
N SER A 82 12.07 3.42 -6.51
CA SER A 82 11.34 3.05 -7.73
C SER A 82 12.14 3.26 -9.02
N GLY A 83 13.37 3.77 -8.92
CA GLY A 83 14.18 4.22 -10.04
C GLY A 83 14.90 3.13 -10.83
N THR A 84 15.75 3.57 -11.75
CA THR A 84 16.78 2.74 -12.40
C THR A 84 17.83 2.30 -11.38
N ILE A 85 18.28 1.06 -11.48
CA ILE A 85 19.38 0.50 -10.69
C ILE A 85 20.63 0.49 -11.56
N LYS A 86 21.75 0.99 -11.03
CA LYS A 86 23.08 0.86 -11.63
C LYS A 86 23.92 -0.16 -10.86
N LEU A 87 24.90 -0.74 -11.54
CA LEU A 87 25.93 -1.57 -10.91
C LEU A 87 27.12 -0.69 -10.55
N VAL A 88 27.44 -0.60 -9.26
CA VAL A 88 28.59 0.16 -8.77
C VAL A 88 29.84 -0.68 -9.01
N LYS A 89 30.79 -0.15 -9.79
CA LYS A 89 32.17 -0.65 -9.79
C LYS A 89 32.76 -0.27 -8.43
N LYS A 90 32.66 -1.18 -7.46
CA LYS A 90 33.19 -0.98 -6.10
C LYS A 90 34.65 -0.50 -6.20
N PRO A 91 35.00 0.69 -5.69
CA PRO A 91 36.39 1.13 -5.68
C PRO A 91 37.20 0.19 -4.80
N ALA A 92 38.41 -0.17 -5.25
CA ALA A 92 39.33 -0.94 -4.44
C ALA A 92 39.89 -0.03 -3.34
N SER A 93 39.57 -0.36 -2.09
CA SER A 93 40.04 0.27 -0.84
C SER A 93 40.01 1.80 -0.74
N SER A 94 39.12 2.31 0.10
CA SER A 94 39.47 3.41 1.02
C SER A 94 38.61 3.31 2.26
N ASP A 95 39.16 2.77 3.35
CA ASP A 95 38.65 3.10 4.68
C ASP A 95 38.94 4.56 4.98
N THR A 96 38.00 5.28 5.57
CA THR A 96 38.30 6.15 6.72
C THR A 96 37.02 6.57 7.44
N SER A 97 37.04 6.50 8.76
CA SER A 97 35.94 6.92 9.61
C SER A 97 36.21 8.31 10.22
N SER A 98 35.14 9.10 10.33
CA SER A 98 35.00 10.27 11.22
C SER A 98 35.76 11.58 10.92
N SER A 99 35.10 12.69 11.25
CA SER A 99 35.61 13.88 11.97
C SER A 99 37.09 14.29 11.75
N LYS A 100 37.42 15.54 11.38
CA LYS A 100 37.30 16.70 12.30
C LYS A 100 37.62 18.06 11.63
N LYS A 101 36.66 19.00 11.71
CA LYS A 101 36.76 20.45 12.09
C LYS A 101 37.95 21.34 11.60
N LYS A 102 37.63 22.60 11.23
CA LYS A 102 38.53 23.79 10.98
C LYS A 102 39.34 23.74 9.65
N LYS A 103 39.74 24.87 9.02
CA LYS A 103 39.42 26.32 9.18
C LYS A 103 39.60 27.04 7.82
N SER A 104 38.90 28.16 7.67
CA SER A 104 38.83 29.06 6.49
C SER A 104 40.14 29.75 6.04
N THR A 105 40.21 29.99 4.73
CA THR A 105 40.42 31.32 4.10
C THR A 105 39.31 31.48 3.05
N THR A 106 38.61 32.60 2.80
CA THR A 106 38.84 34.05 2.98
C THR A 106 39.75 34.69 1.93
N SER A 107 39.19 35.10 0.79
CA SER A 107 39.18 36.51 0.30
C SER A 107 38.39 36.67 -1.02
N SER A 108 38.01 37.93 -1.34
CA SER A 108 38.04 38.61 -2.68
C SER A 108 37.52 37.94 -3.98
N SER A 109 36.88 38.62 -4.96
CA SER A 109 36.12 39.89 -5.03
C SER A 109 35.77 40.24 -6.50
N PHE A 110 34.48 40.43 -6.86
CA PHE A 110 33.98 41.28 -7.99
C PHE A 110 34.43 40.95 -9.45
N SER A 111 33.76 41.30 -10.56
CA SER A 111 32.44 41.92 -10.85
C SER A 111 31.94 41.56 -12.28
N SER A 112 30.64 41.81 -12.58
CA SER A 112 29.98 41.86 -13.92
C SER A 112 29.86 40.55 -14.73
N SER A 113 28.80 40.27 -15.51
CA SER A 113 27.45 40.85 -15.71
C SER A 113 26.47 39.67 -16.05
N SER A 114 25.13 39.76 -16.12
CA SER A 114 24.24 40.84 -16.57
C SER A 114 22.76 40.70 -16.13
N SER A 115 22.00 41.79 -16.26
CA SER A 115 20.56 41.90 -16.63
C SER A 115 19.42 41.14 -15.87
N SER A 116 18.54 41.92 -15.23
CA SER A 116 17.04 41.82 -15.18
C SER A 116 16.33 40.54 -14.66
N SER A 117 15.14 40.57 -14.04
CA SER A 117 14.23 41.66 -13.59
C SER A 117 13.32 41.16 -12.44
N SER A 118 12.50 42.04 -11.85
CA SER A 118 11.87 41.83 -10.54
C SER A 118 10.37 41.48 -10.53
N SER A 119 10.00 40.61 -9.58
CA SER A 119 8.82 40.67 -8.69
C SER A 119 7.36 40.48 -9.20
N SER A 120 6.54 40.00 -8.24
CA SER A 120 5.09 40.21 -8.01
C SER A 120 4.01 39.54 -8.89
N SER A 121 3.18 38.72 -8.22
CA SER A 121 1.75 38.47 -8.47
C SER A 121 0.90 39.65 -7.93
N PRO A 122 -0.44 39.83 -8.13
CA PRO A 122 -1.44 38.84 -8.60
C PRO A 122 -2.64 39.36 -9.47
N SER A 123 -3.62 38.47 -9.75
CA SER A 123 -5.09 38.72 -9.83
C SER A 123 -5.80 39.34 -11.07
N SER A 124 -6.70 38.54 -11.68
CA SER A 124 -8.10 38.85 -12.12
C SER A 124 -8.45 39.73 -13.36
N SER A 125 -9.65 39.47 -13.95
CA SER A 125 -10.45 40.23 -14.96
C SER A 125 -9.96 40.18 -16.45
N THR A 126 -10.66 39.57 -17.44
CA THR A 126 -11.93 39.86 -18.21
C THR A 126 -11.83 41.04 -19.22
N PRO A 127 -12.65 41.18 -20.32
CA PRO A 127 -13.88 40.46 -20.73
C PRO A 127 -14.12 40.17 -22.26
N LYS A 128 -15.25 39.48 -22.58
CA LYS A 128 -16.03 39.49 -23.87
C LYS A 128 -15.34 38.94 -25.15
N SER A 129 -16.03 38.45 -26.20
CA SER A 129 -17.48 38.36 -26.57
C SER A 129 -17.68 37.18 -27.57
N THR A 130 -18.86 36.71 -28.01
CA THR A 130 -20.28 37.12 -27.82
C THR A 130 -21.08 35.99 -27.08
N LYS A 131 -22.22 35.36 -27.45
CA LYS A 131 -23.20 35.40 -28.58
C LYS A 131 -24.65 35.13 -28.07
N LYS A 132 -25.63 35.33 -28.96
CA LYS A 132 -27.10 35.12 -28.85
C LYS A 132 -27.45 33.61 -28.97
N VAL A 133 -28.56 33.02 -28.47
CA VAL A 133 -30.01 33.37 -28.48
C VAL A 133 -30.83 32.63 -27.36
N SER A 134 -31.95 33.22 -26.87
CA SER A 134 -33.17 32.68 -26.15
C SER A 134 -33.07 31.50 -25.13
N LYS A 135 -33.63 31.48 -23.90
CA LYS A 135 -34.87 32.00 -23.24
C LYS A 135 -36.17 31.22 -23.54
N LYS A 136 -36.74 30.49 -22.53
CA LYS A 136 -38.16 30.45 -22.04
C LYS A 136 -38.40 29.23 -21.08
N THR A 137 -38.33 29.36 -19.75
CA THR A 137 -39.40 29.52 -18.72
C THR A 137 -40.48 28.42 -18.47
N THR A 138 -40.47 27.91 -17.22
CA THR A 138 -41.61 27.58 -16.29
C THR A 138 -42.38 26.24 -16.30
N THR A 139 -42.66 25.77 -15.06
CA THR A 139 -43.86 25.06 -14.53
C THR A 139 -43.94 23.50 -14.46
N LYS A 140 -44.45 23.05 -13.29
CA LYS A 140 -45.29 21.87 -12.93
C LYS A 140 -45.40 20.67 -13.91
N THR A 141 -45.52 19.42 -13.45
CA THR A 141 -46.63 18.97 -12.57
C THR A 141 -46.31 17.67 -11.80
N THR A 142 -46.97 17.48 -10.65
CA THR A 142 -47.03 16.25 -9.85
C THR A 142 -47.76 15.09 -10.54
N ILE A 143 -47.42 13.84 -10.21
CA ILE A 143 -48.38 12.73 -10.12
C ILE A 143 -47.90 11.72 -9.07
N VAL A 144 -48.84 11.15 -8.30
CA VAL A 144 -48.59 10.16 -7.24
C VAL A 144 -48.83 8.75 -7.79
N LYS A 145 -47.94 7.79 -7.51
CA LYS A 145 -48.29 6.37 -7.63
C LYS A 145 -47.48 5.43 -6.72
N ALA A 146 -47.96 5.27 -5.48
CA ALA A 146 -47.99 3.96 -4.85
C ALA A 146 -48.98 3.05 -5.65
N PRO A 147 -48.98 1.70 -5.54
CA PRO A 147 -48.41 0.90 -4.43
C PRO A 147 -47.64 -0.38 -4.84
N LYS A 148 -46.94 -1.00 -3.87
CA LYS A 148 -47.15 -2.43 -3.55
C LYS A 148 -46.62 -2.84 -2.18
N LYS A 149 -47.52 -3.36 -1.35
CA LYS A 149 -47.23 -4.09 -0.10
C LYS A 149 -46.81 -5.51 -0.48
N ILE A 150 -45.53 -5.86 -0.31
CA ILE A 150 -45.05 -7.25 -0.48
C ILE A 150 -44.40 -7.73 0.82
N THR A 151 -44.82 -8.94 1.17
CA THR A 151 -44.63 -9.68 2.41
C THR A 151 -43.19 -9.82 2.90
N LYS A 152 -43.06 -9.76 4.24
CA LYS A 152 -41.96 -10.36 5.02
C LYS A 152 -41.81 -11.83 4.64
N LYS A 153 -40.74 -12.21 3.92
CA LYS A 153 -40.28 -13.60 3.80
C LYS A 153 -38.75 -13.68 3.83
N THR A 154 -38.26 -14.66 4.57
CA THR A 154 -36.86 -14.93 4.92
C THR A 154 -35.90 -14.98 3.72
N SER A 155 -34.91 -14.08 3.68
CA SER A 155 -33.81 -14.12 2.72
C SER A 155 -32.60 -14.90 3.26
N THR A 156 -32.69 -16.23 3.26
CA THR A 156 -31.53 -17.12 3.44
C THR A 156 -30.66 -17.12 2.18
N SER A 157 -29.96 -16.00 1.92
CA SER A 157 -29.19 -15.77 0.69
C SER A 157 -27.75 -15.36 0.98
N SER A 158 -26.86 -16.37 1.09
CA SER A 158 -25.44 -16.38 0.62
C SER A 158 -24.49 -15.19 0.90
N THR A 159 -24.86 -14.24 1.77
CA THR A 159 -24.12 -12.99 2.05
C THR A 159 -23.60 -12.94 3.49
N SER A 160 -23.58 -14.09 4.18
CA SER A 160 -23.56 -14.18 5.65
C SER A 160 -22.26 -13.72 6.32
N SER A 161 -21.10 -13.88 5.66
CA SER A 161 -19.80 -13.55 6.27
C SER A 161 -19.58 -12.05 6.44
N SER A 162 -19.70 -11.26 5.36
CA SER A 162 -19.43 -9.81 5.36
C SER A 162 -20.35 -9.05 6.32
N SER A 163 -21.65 -9.39 6.35
CA SER A 163 -22.61 -8.78 7.27
C SER A 163 -22.32 -9.15 8.73
N SER A 164 -21.98 -10.42 9.00
CA SER A 164 -21.60 -10.88 10.34
C SER A 164 -20.37 -10.12 10.87
N TYR A 165 -19.27 -10.06 10.12
CA TYR A 165 -18.10 -9.27 10.51
C TYR A 165 -18.43 -7.78 10.71
N LYS A 166 -19.32 -7.19 9.89
CA LYS A 166 -19.74 -5.79 10.04
C LYS A 166 -20.49 -5.55 11.35
N THR A 167 -21.42 -6.43 11.73
CA THR A 167 -22.10 -6.32 13.05
C THR A 167 -21.13 -6.51 14.22
N MET A 168 -20.23 -7.50 14.16
CA MET A 168 -19.23 -7.74 15.22
C MET A 168 -18.29 -6.54 15.41
N VAL A 169 -17.77 -5.97 14.32
CA VAL A 169 -16.90 -4.78 14.36
C VAL A 169 -17.63 -3.59 14.96
N ILE A 170 -18.87 -3.31 14.52
CA ILE A 170 -19.64 -2.16 15.02
C ILE A 170 -19.99 -2.35 16.50
N LYS A 171 -20.39 -3.57 16.91
CA LYS A 171 -20.57 -3.93 18.34
C LYS A 171 -19.29 -3.66 19.13
N GLY A 172 -18.11 -4.07 18.63
CA GLY A 172 -16.82 -3.80 19.29
C GLY A 172 -16.44 -2.32 19.43
N VAL A 173 -16.76 -1.47 18.45
CA VAL A 173 -16.51 -0.02 18.56
C VAL A 173 -17.44 0.62 19.62
N ILE A 174 -18.66 0.08 19.78
CA ILE A 174 -19.60 0.50 20.85
C ILE A 174 -19.11 -0.01 22.21
N SER A 175 -18.91 -1.32 22.38
CA SER A 175 -18.62 -1.95 23.67
C SER A 175 -17.29 -1.52 24.30
N LEU A 176 -16.24 -1.29 23.49
CA LEU A 176 -14.90 -1.01 24.04
C LEU A 176 -14.69 0.45 24.50
N ASN A 177 -15.42 1.43 23.93
CA ASN A 177 -15.18 2.87 24.18
C ASN A 177 -16.45 3.74 23.97
N ASN A 178 -17.65 3.19 24.14
CA ASN A 178 -18.94 3.87 23.90
C ASN A 178 -19.04 4.53 22.51
N GLY A 179 -18.36 3.96 21.49
CA GLY A 179 -18.27 4.53 20.14
C GLY A 179 -17.21 5.63 19.93
N LYS A 180 -16.60 6.18 21.01
CA LYS A 180 -15.65 7.30 20.95
C LYS A 180 -14.40 6.97 20.11
N GLY A 181 -14.04 5.68 20.05
CA GLY A 181 -13.12 5.09 19.09
C GLY A 181 -12.14 4.12 19.72
N SER A 182 -11.85 3.01 19.03
CA SER A 182 -11.00 1.92 19.55
C SER A 182 -9.85 1.60 18.60
N SER A 183 -8.74 1.08 19.13
CA SER A 183 -7.60 0.65 18.31
C SER A 183 -7.96 -0.58 17.48
N ARG A 184 -7.34 -0.74 16.29
CA ARG A 184 -7.56 -1.92 15.45
C ARG A 184 -7.18 -3.23 16.15
N VAL A 185 -6.19 -3.19 17.05
CA VAL A 185 -5.74 -4.37 17.81
C VAL A 185 -6.79 -4.79 18.82
N ALA A 186 -7.33 -3.86 19.61
CA ALA A 186 -8.39 -4.15 20.57
C ALA A 186 -9.68 -4.64 19.87
N LEU A 187 -10.05 -4.00 18.75
CA LEU A 187 -11.18 -4.44 17.92
C LEU A 187 -10.94 -5.81 17.30
N LYS A 188 -9.72 -6.11 16.84
CA LYS A 188 -9.38 -7.44 16.29
C LYS A 188 -9.56 -8.51 17.36
N LYS A 189 -9.03 -8.29 18.57
CA LYS A 189 -9.20 -9.22 19.70
C LYS A 189 -10.68 -9.43 20.01
N PHE A 190 -11.42 -8.36 20.30
CA PHE A 190 -12.86 -8.44 20.62
C PHE A 190 -13.68 -9.16 19.54
N VAL A 191 -13.39 -8.94 18.25
CA VAL A 191 -14.09 -9.62 17.15
C VAL A 191 -13.67 -11.09 17.00
N LYS A 192 -12.45 -11.49 17.39
CA LYS A 192 -12.08 -12.91 17.54
C LYS A 192 -12.83 -13.54 18.71
N ASP A 193 -12.82 -12.90 19.87
CA ASP A 193 -13.48 -13.38 21.09
C ASP A 193 -14.99 -13.60 20.85
N LEU A 194 -15.66 -12.66 20.18
CA LEU A 194 -17.06 -12.81 19.73
C LEU A 194 -17.24 -13.89 18.66
N TYR A 195 -16.30 -14.06 17.73
CA TYR A 195 -16.39 -15.10 16.72
C TYR A 195 -16.34 -16.49 17.37
N ILE A 196 -15.38 -16.72 18.28
CA ILE A 196 -15.20 -17.97 19.02
C ILE A 196 -16.44 -18.26 19.90
N LYS A 197 -16.99 -17.25 20.57
CA LYS A 197 -18.23 -17.38 21.34
C LYS A 197 -19.43 -17.78 20.46
N ASN A 198 -19.55 -17.19 19.27
CA ASN A 198 -20.66 -17.47 18.35
C ASN A 198 -20.47 -18.76 17.52
N SER A 199 -19.26 -19.30 17.43
CA SER A 199 -18.92 -20.51 16.65
C SER A 199 -18.96 -21.80 17.48
N GLY A 200 -19.28 -21.72 18.77
CA GLY A 200 -19.22 -22.86 19.69
C GLY A 200 -17.78 -23.24 20.06
N GLY A 201 -16.90 -22.26 20.25
CA GLY A 201 -15.50 -22.48 20.65
C GLY A 201 -14.53 -22.71 19.48
N LYS A 202 -14.98 -22.60 18.22
CA LYS A 202 -14.11 -22.82 17.06
C LYS A 202 -13.32 -21.56 16.69
N GLU A 203 -12.00 -21.71 16.57
CA GLU A 203 -11.07 -20.68 16.13
C GLU A 203 -11.53 -19.96 14.85
N PRO A 204 -11.25 -18.65 14.70
CA PRO A 204 -11.55 -17.92 13.49
C PRO A 204 -10.71 -18.42 12.30
N PRO A 205 -11.26 -18.40 11.06
CA PRO A 205 -10.57 -18.89 9.88
C PRO A 205 -9.28 -18.10 9.61
N SER A 206 -8.29 -18.69 8.93
CA SER A 206 -7.04 -18.02 8.55
C SER A 206 -7.25 -16.68 7.84
N ASN A 207 -8.28 -16.59 6.99
CA ASN A 207 -8.69 -15.37 6.28
C ASN A 207 -9.40 -14.30 7.16
N PHE A 208 -9.56 -14.52 8.47
CA PHE A 208 -10.21 -13.60 9.41
C PHE A 208 -9.59 -12.19 9.36
N ASP A 209 -8.26 -12.09 9.39
CA ASP A 209 -7.58 -10.79 9.40
C ASP A 209 -7.81 -10.00 8.09
N TYR A 210 -7.83 -10.69 6.95
CA TYR A 210 -8.19 -10.11 5.67
C TYR A 210 -9.66 -9.64 5.67
N ASN A 211 -10.58 -10.48 6.15
CA ASN A 211 -12.01 -10.17 6.22
C ASN A 211 -12.31 -8.99 7.17
N PHE A 212 -11.69 -8.96 8.35
CA PHE A 212 -11.76 -7.84 9.31
C PHE A 212 -11.21 -6.53 8.70
N ASN A 213 -10.09 -6.61 7.98
CA ASN A 213 -9.51 -5.45 7.29
C ASN A 213 -10.40 -4.95 6.13
N LYS A 214 -10.93 -5.86 5.32
CA LYS A 214 -11.88 -5.57 4.23
C LYS A 214 -13.19 -4.97 4.74
N THR A 215 -13.72 -5.52 5.83
CA THR A 215 -14.95 -5.08 6.50
C THR A 215 -14.82 -3.66 7.05
N ILE A 216 -13.72 -3.33 7.74
CA ILE A 216 -13.55 -1.95 8.27
C ILE A 216 -13.38 -0.94 7.13
N LYS A 217 -12.67 -1.27 6.04
CA LYS A 217 -12.64 -0.40 4.85
C LYS A 217 -14.06 -0.16 4.32
N LYS A 218 -14.82 -1.22 4.04
CA LYS A 218 -16.21 -1.10 3.56
C LYS A 218 -17.12 -0.36 4.53
N ALA A 219 -16.99 -0.56 5.83
CA ALA A 219 -17.78 0.17 6.83
C ALA A 219 -17.42 1.67 6.94
N ILE A 220 -16.22 2.08 6.50
CA ILE A 220 -15.84 3.49 6.32
C ILE A 220 -16.41 4.02 4.99
N ASP A 221 -16.23 3.31 3.88
CA ASP A 221 -16.82 3.65 2.56
C ASP A 221 -18.34 3.87 2.67
N ASP A 222 -19.02 2.96 3.37
CA ASP A 222 -20.45 2.96 3.60
C ASP A 222 -20.92 4.05 4.61
N GLY A 223 -20.00 4.76 5.27
CA GLY A 223 -20.29 5.81 6.27
C GLY A 223 -20.80 5.33 7.63
N TYR A 224 -20.53 4.08 8.05
CA TYR A 224 -20.86 3.59 9.40
C TYR A 224 -19.73 3.86 10.40
N LEU A 225 -18.47 3.87 9.95
CA LEU A 225 -17.26 4.06 10.74
C LEU A 225 -16.37 5.18 10.16
N SER A 226 -15.37 5.64 10.92
CA SER A 226 -14.37 6.61 10.48
C SER A 226 -13.00 6.31 11.07
N GLN A 227 -11.92 6.50 10.29
CA GLN A 227 -10.53 6.44 10.76
C GLN A 227 -9.82 7.80 10.54
N PRO A 228 -9.98 8.78 11.46
CA PRO A 228 -9.39 10.12 11.31
C PRO A 228 -7.85 10.14 11.42
N LYS A 229 -7.23 9.02 11.81
CA LYS A 229 -5.78 8.85 11.97
C LYS A 229 -5.21 7.82 10.99
N GLY A 230 -5.80 7.72 9.80
CA GLY A 230 -5.38 6.79 8.74
C GLY A 230 -5.64 5.30 9.06
N PRO A 231 -5.19 4.38 8.20
CA PRO A 231 -5.56 2.96 8.27
C PRO A 231 -5.04 2.23 9.51
N SER A 232 -3.94 2.68 10.13
CA SER A 232 -3.42 2.17 11.40
C SER A 232 -4.10 2.79 12.63
N GLY A 233 -4.83 3.89 12.46
CA GLY A 233 -5.41 4.68 13.55
C GLY A 233 -6.69 4.12 14.17
N LEU A 234 -7.17 4.84 15.21
CA LEU A 234 -8.43 4.56 15.90
C LEU A 234 -9.62 4.50 14.93
N VAL A 235 -10.47 3.49 15.10
CA VAL A 235 -11.75 3.36 14.38
C VAL A 235 -12.86 3.93 15.27
N LYS A 236 -13.50 5.01 14.83
CA LYS A 236 -14.65 5.67 15.46
C LYS A 236 -15.97 5.22 14.83
N ILE A 237 -17.07 5.30 15.58
CA ILE A 237 -18.42 5.07 15.03
C ILE A 237 -19.06 6.40 14.59
N LEU A 238 -19.75 6.38 13.44
CA LEU A 238 -20.55 7.51 12.96
C LEU A 238 -22.03 7.35 13.37
N LYS A 239 -22.86 8.38 13.19
CA LYS A 239 -24.29 8.36 13.58
C LYS A 239 -25.04 7.16 12.97
N LYS A 240 -24.78 6.89 11.68
CA LYS A 240 -25.27 5.72 10.92
C LYS A 240 -24.79 4.37 11.49
N GLY A 241 -23.59 4.34 12.07
CA GLY A 241 -23.05 3.18 12.80
C GLY A 241 -23.79 2.91 14.11
N LYS A 242 -24.09 3.95 14.89
CA LYS A 242 -24.81 3.82 16.17
C LYS A 242 -26.21 3.25 15.97
N THR A 243 -26.94 3.72 14.97
CA THR A 243 -28.29 3.24 14.64
C THR A 243 -28.31 1.80 14.11
N PHE A 244 -27.23 1.33 13.48
CA PHE A 244 -27.17 0.00 12.85
C PHE A 244 -27.31 -1.17 13.83
N VAL A 245 -26.79 -1.03 15.06
CA VAL A 245 -26.90 -2.06 16.12
C VAL A 245 -28.10 -1.81 17.03
N SER A 246 -28.73 -0.63 16.96
CA SER A 246 -29.96 -0.31 17.69
C SER A 246 -31.23 -0.77 16.96
N ALA A 247 -31.08 -1.38 15.77
CA ALA A 247 -32.18 -1.78 14.88
C ALA A 247 -32.02 -3.20 14.32
N ALA A 248 -31.12 -4.02 14.90
CA ALA A 248 -30.74 -5.36 14.43
C ALA A 248 -30.22 -6.26 15.57
#